data_AF-A0A961PA84-F1
#
_entry.id   AF-A0A961PA84-F1
#
_cell.length_a   1.000
_cell.length_b   1.000
_cell.length_c   1.000
_cell.angle_alpha   90.00
_cell.angle_beta   90.00
_cell.angle_gamma   90.00
#
_symmetry.space_group_name_H-M   'P 1'
#
loop_
_entity.id
_entity.type
_entity.pdbx_description
1 polymer ?
#
loop_
_entity_poly.entity_id
_entity_poly.type
_entity_poly.pdbx_seq_one_letter_code
_entity_poly.pdbx_strand_id
1 'polypeptide(L)'
;TGTHLLVNDGKIRMRVVEHGEDFAICEVEVGGTISDRKGVNVPEVVLPIAALTEKDRNDLEFACEIGVDWLALSFVQRAADVAEARRLANGRAAVLSKIEKPSAVKAFEDILAVSDGIMIARGDLGVELPVQNVPPIQKRLVHFCRAAAKPVIVATQMLESMIESPVPTRAEVSDVATAIYEGADAVMLSAESAAGNYPIEAVSTMAAVAKEVESDDTYRRVLENSRIFQRRTVAEGIVSAAREIAVSTDIRAICCFTQSGSTALLAARERPLVPILALTPLERTARRLCLSWGISCHVIQGEVDRFKQAVVSAARAARTSGLADDSDQIVLIAGVPFNVPGTTNILRVAPCAERLIYATDPE
;
A
#
# COMPACT_ATOMS: atom_id res chain seq x y z
N THR A 1 9.03 17.34 -33.00
CA THR A 1 8.54 16.47 -34.09
C THR A 1 8.74 15.00 -33.75
N GLY A 2 7.82 14.12 -34.13
CA GLY A 2 7.87 12.66 -33.91
C GLY A 2 7.11 12.14 -32.69
N THR A 3 6.72 13.04 -31.77
CA THR A 3 6.03 12.69 -30.52
C THR A 3 4.58 12.28 -30.74
N HIS A 4 4.11 11.29 -29.98
CA HIS A 4 2.71 10.88 -29.98
C HIS A 4 1.85 11.73 -29.03
N LEU A 5 0.68 12.13 -29.53
CA LEU A 5 -0.40 12.71 -28.74
C LEU A 5 -1.55 11.70 -28.70
N LEU A 6 -2.05 11.45 -27.50
CA LEU A 6 -3.18 10.58 -27.26
C LEU A 6 -4.35 11.41 -26.76
N VAL A 7 -5.54 11.19 -27.30
CA VAL A 7 -6.75 11.94 -26.93
C VAL A 7 -7.83 10.96 -26.50
N ASN A 8 -8.62 11.36 -25.49
CA ASN A 8 -9.75 10.57 -24.98
C ASN A 8 -9.31 9.18 -24.51
N ASP A 9 -8.38 9.15 -23.55
CA ASP A 9 -7.83 7.93 -22.93
C ASP A 9 -7.18 6.99 -23.97
N GLY A 10 -6.45 7.56 -24.93
CA GLY A 10 -5.74 6.80 -25.96
C GLY A 10 -6.61 6.29 -27.11
N LYS A 11 -7.92 6.56 -27.13
CA LYS A 11 -8.83 6.16 -28.22
C LYS A 11 -8.46 6.81 -29.55
N ILE A 12 -7.86 8.00 -29.52
CA ILE A 12 -7.38 8.72 -30.70
C ILE A 12 -5.88 8.89 -30.55
N ARG A 13 -5.14 8.61 -31.61
CA ARG A 13 -3.67 8.72 -31.65
C ARG A 13 -3.25 9.60 -32.81
N MET A 14 -2.38 10.55 -32.51
CA MET A 14 -1.80 11.45 -33.49
C MET A 14 -0.29 11.53 -33.29
N ARG A 15 0.45 11.80 -34.36
CA ARG A 15 1.90 12.01 -34.33
C ARG A 15 2.24 13.42 -34.80
N VAL A 16 3.02 14.15 -34.00
CA VAL A 16 3.43 15.53 -34.32
C VAL A 16 4.39 15.52 -35.52
N VAL A 17 4.01 16.17 -36.61
CA VAL A 17 4.85 16.29 -37.82
C VAL A 17 5.55 17.65 -37.89
N GLU A 18 4.94 18.69 -37.36
CA GLU A 18 5.48 20.06 -37.32
C GLU A 18 4.91 20.79 -36.09
N HIS A 19 5.62 21.79 -35.55
CA HIS A 19 5.11 22.63 -34.47
C HIS A 19 5.67 24.05 -34.56
N GLY A 20 4.88 25.02 -34.10
CA GLY A 20 5.25 26.41 -33.89
C GLY A 20 5.26 26.78 -32.40
N GLU A 21 5.16 28.07 -32.08
CA GLU A 21 5.07 28.56 -30.69
C GLU A 21 3.72 28.23 -30.03
N ASP A 22 2.63 28.25 -30.80
CA ASP A 22 1.26 28.13 -30.31
C ASP A 22 0.45 27.01 -30.99
N PHE A 23 1.08 26.20 -31.86
CA PHE A 23 0.42 25.11 -32.57
C PHE A 23 1.31 23.88 -32.76
N ALA A 24 0.67 22.73 -32.97
CA ALA A 24 1.29 21.51 -33.46
C ALA A 24 0.46 20.95 -34.62
N ILE A 25 1.08 20.70 -35.77
CA ILE A 25 0.48 19.96 -36.88
C ILE A 25 0.74 18.49 -36.62
N CYS A 26 -0.34 17.72 -36.61
CA CYS A 26 -0.30 16.30 -36.28
C CYS A 26 -0.92 15.47 -37.41
N GLU A 27 -0.34 14.30 -37.66
CA GLU A 27 -0.92 13.27 -38.51
C GLU A 27 -1.75 12.32 -37.64
N VAL A 28 -3.01 12.06 -38.01
CA VAL A 28 -3.89 11.13 -37.28
C VAL A 28 -3.56 9.70 -37.67
N GLU A 29 -3.07 8.91 -36.73
CA GLU A 29 -2.77 7.49 -36.93
C GLU A 29 -3.95 6.60 -36.57
N VAL A 30 -4.71 6.99 -35.54
CA VAL A 30 -5.97 6.35 -35.12
C VAL A 30 -7.00 7.44 -34.90
N GLY A 31 -8.02 7.47 -35.76
CA GLY A 31 -9.10 8.45 -35.70
C GLY A 31 -10.22 8.06 -34.73
N GLY A 32 -11.15 8.99 -34.51
CA GLY A 32 -12.32 8.77 -33.66
C GLY A 32 -13.06 10.07 -33.40
N THR A 33 -14.13 9.99 -32.60
CA THR A 33 -14.91 11.16 -32.20
C THR A 33 -14.23 11.88 -31.03
N ILE A 34 -13.99 13.19 -31.20
CA ILE A 34 -13.58 14.10 -30.13
C ILE A 34 -14.81 14.88 -29.68
N SER A 35 -14.97 15.01 -28.36
CA SER A 35 -15.95 15.90 -27.75
C SER A 35 -15.22 16.91 -26.84
N ASP A 36 -15.98 17.82 -26.23
CA ASP A 36 -15.42 18.83 -25.34
C ASP A 36 -14.72 18.22 -24.12
N ARG A 37 -13.68 18.93 -23.64
CA ARG A 37 -12.94 18.65 -22.40
C ARG A 37 -12.35 17.23 -22.32
N LYS A 38 -11.98 16.64 -23.47
CA LYS A 38 -11.25 15.37 -23.51
C LYS A 38 -9.79 15.56 -23.08
N GLY A 39 -9.31 14.62 -22.28
CA GLY A 39 -7.93 14.58 -21.84
C GLY A 39 -6.99 14.37 -23.04
N VAL A 40 -5.80 14.97 -22.92
CA VAL A 40 -4.69 14.81 -23.87
C VAL A 40 -3.48 14.31 -23.10
N ASN A 41 -2.87 13.23 -23.57
CA ASN A 41 -1.69 12.63 -22.98
C ASN A 41 -0.51 12.76 -23.95
N VAL A 42 0.69 12.95 -23.39
CA VAL A 42 1.95 13.14 -24.13
C VAL A 42 3.01 12.20 -23.54
N PRO A 43 2.97 10.90 -23.86
CA PRO A 43 3.67 9.87 -23.08
C PRO A 43 5.18 9.98 -23.03
N GLU A 44 5.76 10.55 -24.09
CA GLU A 44 7.21 10.61 -24.30
C GLU A 44 7.85 11.86 -23.66
N VAL A 45 7.05 12.81 -23.17
CA VAL A 45 7.52 14.10 -22.71
C VAL A 45 7.17 14.31 -21.24
N VAL A 46 8.17 14.67 -20.43
CA VAL A 46 7.92 15.20 -19.09
C VAL A 46 7.41 16.63 -19.24
N LEU A 47 6.13 16.83 -18.95
CA LEU A 47 5.52 18.15 -19.07
C LEU A 47 6.07 19.07 -17.97
N PRO A 48 6.51 20.31 -18.29
CA PRO A 48 7.02 21.29 -17.32
C PRO A 48 5.89 21.97 -16.54
N ILE A 49 4.87 21.21 -16.17
CA ILE A 49 3.73 21.67 -15.37
C ILE A 49 3.98 21.36 -13.90
N ALA A 50 3.47 22.21 -13.01
CA ALA A 50 3.42 21.88 -11.59
C ALA A 50 2.57 20.63 -11.41
N ALA A 51 3.03 19.69 -10.58
CA ALA A 51 2.26 18.48 -10.28
C ALA A 51 0.98 18.81 -9.50
N LEU A 52 1.00 19.90 -8.72
CA LEU A 52 -0.15 20.42 -8.00
C LEU A 52 -0.61 21.73 -8.63
N THR A 53 -1.83 21.70 -9.17
CA THR A 53 -2.56 22.91 -9.60
C THR A 53 -2.98 23.74 -8.37
N GLU A 54 -3.43 24.96 -8.60
CA GLU A 54 -4.02 25.78 -7.52
C GLU A 54 -5.21 25.08 -6.86
N LYS A 55 -6.04 24.40 -7.67
CA LYS A 55 -7.13 23.57 -7.17
C LYS A 55 -6.61 22.45 -6.27
N ASP A 56 -5.59 21.71 -6.70
CA ASP A 56 -5.05 20.59 -5.91
C ASP A 56 -4.45 21.04 -4.58
N ARG A 57 -3.85 22.25 -4.52
CA ARG A 57 -3.37 22.83 -3.27
C ARG A 57 -4.51 23.14 -2.30
N ASN A 58 -5.61 23.69 -2.82
CA ASN A 58 -6.80 23.98 -2.02
C ASN A 58 -7.48 22.69 -1.53
N ASP A 59 -7.61 21.68 -2.40
CA ASP A 59 -8.14 20.37 -2.05
C ASP A 59 -7.26 19.67 -1.00
N LEU A 60 -5.94 19.74 -1.14
CA LEU A 60 -4.98 19.16 -0.20
C LEU A 60 -5.12 19.80 1.18
N GLU A 61 -5.22 21.12 1.25
CA GLU A 61 -5.41 21.84 2.51
C GLU A 61 -6.73 21.43 3.18
N PHE A 62 -7.84 21.47 2.42
CA PHE A 62 -9.14 21.03 2.89
C PHE A 62 -9.14 19.58 3.39
N ALA A 63 -8.51 18.66 2.64
CA ALA A 63 -8.38 17.27 3.04
C ALA A 63 -7.58 17.11 4.35
N CYS A 64 -6.53 17.90 4.52
CA CYS A 64 -5.77 17.92 5.77
C CYS A 64 -6.58 18.47 6.95
N GLU A 65 -7.43 19.49 6.73
CA GLU A 65 -8.30 20.07 7.76
C GLU A 65 -9.34 19.06 8.26
N ILE A 66 -9.95 18.28 7.37
CA ILE A 66 -10.91 17.22 7.76
C ILE A 66 -10.23 15.97 8.33
N GLY A 67 -8.89 15.94 8.36
CA GLY A 67 -8.12 14.90 9.03
C GLY A 67 -7.99 13.58 8.27
N VAL A 68 -7.91 13.63 6.92
CA VAL A 68 -7.66 12.41 6.13
C VAL A 68 -6.33 11.76 6.50
N ASP A 69 -6.29 10.42 6.47
CA ASP A 69 -5.07 9.68 6.80
C ASP A 69 -4.08 9.60 5.62
N TRP A 70 -4.60 9.61 4.39
CA TRP A 70 -3.85 9.45 3.14
C TRP A 70 -4.25 10.49 2.08
N LEU A 71 -3.26 11.02 1.37
CA LEU A 71 -3.39 11.87 0.19
C LEU A 71 -2.80 11.14 -1.02
N ALA A 72 -3.63 10.80 -2.00
CA ALA A 72 -3.18 10.17 -3.24
C ALA A 72 -2.84 11.23 -4.29
N LEU A 73 -1.56 11.38 -4.63
CA LEU A 73 -1.07 12.37 -5.59
C LEU A 73 -1.12 11.80 -7.02
N SER A 74 -1.96 12.38 -7.88
CA SER A 74 -2.08 12.02 -9.29
C SER A 74 -0.93 12.56 -10.13
N PHE A 75 -0.67 11.92 -11.28
CA PHE A 75 0.28 12.36 -12.29
C PHE A 75 1.70 12.67 -11.78
N VAL A 76 2.16 11.97 -10.73
CA VAL A 76 3.53 12.08 -10.25
C VAL A 76 4.49 11.74 -11.38
N GLN A 77 5.53 12.55 -11.58
CA GLN A 77 6.56 12.32 -12.59
C GLN A 77 7.97 12.24 -11.99
N ARG A 78 8.18 12.84 -10.81
CA ARG A 78 9.48 12.97 -10.14
C ARG A 78 9.34 13.10 -8.62
N ALA A 79 10.40 12.81 -7.89
CA ALA A 79 10.42 12.91 -6.42
C ALA A 79 10.08 14.32 -5.89
N ALA A 80 10.41 15.38 -6.64
CA ALA A 80 10.10 16.75 -6.27
C ALA A 80 8.58 17.02 -6.14
N ASP A 81 7.76 16.36 -6.95
CA ASP A 81 6.30 16.49 -6.91
C ASP A 81 5.75 15.99 -5.56
N VAL A 82 6.27 14.84 -5.11
CA VAL A 82 5.92 14.22 -3.82
C VAL A 82 6.45 15.04 -2.64
N ALA A 83 7.68 15.54 -2.76
CA ALA A 83 8.28 16.38 -1.72
C ALA A 83 7.48 17.67 -1.49
N GLU A 84 6.95 18.27 -2.56
CA GLU A 84 6.06 19.42 -2.46
C GLU A 84 4.78 19.07 -1.69
N ALA A 85 4.07 18.00 -2.07
CA ALA A 85 2.86 17.56 -1.38
C ALA A 85 3.11 17.24 0.10
N ARG A 86 4.24 16.58 0.43
CA ARG A 86 4.61 16.29 1.82
C ARG A 86 4.85 17.55 2.65
N ARG A 87 5.51 18.56 2.06
CA ARG A 87 5.72 19.85 2.72
C ARG A 87 4.40 20.56 3.02
N LEU A 88 3.45 20.53 2.07
CA LEU A 88 2.12 21.12 2.25
C LEU A 88 1.28 20.35 3.27
N ALA A 89 1.29 19.02 3.21
CA ALA A 89 0.61 18.17 4.18
C ALA A 89 1.17 18.36 5.60
N ASN A 90 2.46 18.72 5.73
CA ASN A 90 3.14 19.03 6.99
C ASN A 90 2.91 17.94 8.06
N GLY A 91 2.97 16.69 7.64
CA GLY A 91 2.76 15.54 8.51
C GLY A 91 1.32 15.36 8.98
N ARG A 92 0.30 16.05 8.44
CA ARG A 92 -1.14 15.89 8.73
C ARG A 92 -1.81 14.74 7.98
N ALA A 93 -1.23 14.31 6.86
CA ALA A 93 -1.62 13.11 6.13
C ALA A 93 -0.37 12.40 5.54
N ALA A 94 -0.49 11.12 5.25
CA ALA A 94 0.51 10.35 4.52
C ALA A 94 0.38 10.61 3.00
N VAL A 95 1.49 10.64 2.27
CA VAL A 95 1.47 10.87 0.82
C VAL A 95 1.66 9.56 0.06
N LEU A 96 0.66 9.21 -0.74
CA LEU A 96 0.66 8.04 -1.61
C LEU A 96 0.80 8.49 -3.07
N SER A 97 1.84 8.02 -3.75
CA SER A 97 2.14 8.45 -5.12
C SER A 97 1.46 7.53 -6.13
N LYS A 98 0.65 8.09 -7.02
CA LYS A 98 0.04 7.34 -8.12
C LYS A 98 1.02 7.24 -9.29
N ILE A 99 1.35 6.02 -9.69
CA ILE A 99 2.25 5.73 -10.79
C ILE A 99 1.43 5.52 -12.06
N GLU A 100 1.32 6.59 -12.82
CA GLU A 100 0.47 6.71 -14.03
C GLU A 100 1.29 7.08 -15.27
N LYS A 101 2.47 7.67 -15.07
CA LYS A 101 3.29 8.22 -16.14
C LYS A 101 4.51 7.35 -16.42
N PRO A 102 4.94 7.20 -17.69
CA PRO A 102 6.18 6.51 -18.04
C PRO A 102 7.41 7.10 -17.34
N SER A 103 7.43 8.43 -17.13
CA SER A 103 8.48 9.13 -16.38
C SER A 103 8.55 8.68 -14.92
N ALA A 104 7.40 8.47 -14.28
CA ALA A 104 7.32 7.96 -12.91
C ALA A 104 7.87 6.54 -12.78
N VAL A 105 7.60 5.68 -13.77
CA VAL A 105 8.14 4.31 -13.81
C VAL A 105 9.67 4.34 -13.92
N LYS A 106 10.23 5.27 -14.70
CA LYS A 106 11.69 5.45 -14.84
C LYS A 106 12.33 6.03 -13.57
N ALA A 107 11.67 6.99 -12.92
CA ALA A 107 12.14 7.65 -11.69
C ALA A 107 11.62 6.98 -10.40
N PHE A 108 11.19 5.71 -10.50
CA PHE A 108 10.38 5.10 -9.47
C PHE A 108 11.08 4.98 -8.12
N GLU A 109 12.37 4.62 -8.11
CA GLU A 109 13.13 4.46 -6.85
C GLU A 109 13.22 5.78 -6.08
N ASP A 110 13.46 6.90 -6.77
CA ASP A 110 13.50 8.23 -6.16
C ASP A 110 12.13 8.66 -5.62
N ILE A 111 11.06 8.40 -6.39
CA ILE A 111 9.68 8.65 -5.97
C ILE A 111 9.33 7.80 -4.74
N LEU A 112 9.66 6.51 -4.79
CA LEU A 112 9.43 5.57 -3.70
C LEU A 112 10.15 6.02 -2.44
N ALA A 113 11.40 6.49 -2.54
CA ALA A 113 12.17 6.95 -1.38
C ALA A 113 11.46 8.07 -0.60
N VAL A 114 10.81 8.99 -1.30
CA VAL A 114 10.12 10.14 -0.67
C VAL A 114 8.63 9.93 -0.38
N SER A 115 8.01 8.86 -0.88
CA SER A 115 6.58 8.54 -0.67
C SER A 115 6.33 7.78 0.64
N ASP A 116 5.12 7.85 1.21
CA ASP A 116 4.69 6.98 2.31
C ASP A 116 4.10 5.65 1.80
N GLY A 117 3.55 5.64 0.59
CA GLY A 117 2.98 4.48 -0.09
C GLY A 117 2.85 4.71 -1.59
N ILE A 118 2.49 3.68 -2.34
CA ILE A 118 2.38 3.71 -3.81
C ILE A 118 1.01 3.20 -4.25
N MET A 119 0.44 3.80 -5.29
CA MET A 119 -0.66 3.21 -6.05
C MET A 119 -0.25 3.02 -7.50
N ILE A 120 -0.44 1.80 -8.00
CA ILE A 120 -0.20 1.44 -9.39
C ILE A 120 -1.53 1.60 -10.12
N ALA A 121 -1.70 2.70 -10.84
CA ALA A 121 -2.92 3.06 -11.55
C ALA A 121 -2.85 2.56 -12.99
N ARG A 122 -3.32 1.32 -13.20
CA ARG A 122 -3.09 0.54 -14.42
C ARG A 122 -3.85 1.07 -15.63
N GLY A 123 -5.05 1.61 -15.42
CA GLY A 123 -5.85 2.25 -16.46
C GLY A 123 -5.10 3.44 -17.07
N ASP A 124 -4.68 4.38 -16.24
CA ASP A 124 -3.91 5.55 -16.68
C ASP A 124 -2.57 5.15 -17.29
N LEU A 125 -1.84 4.22 -16.65
CA LEU A 125 -0.55 3.75 -17.16
C LEU A 125 -0.69 3.01 -18.51
N GLY A 126 -1.79 2.27 -18.71
CA GLY A 126 -2.10 1.57 -19.95
C GLY A 126 -2.56 2.47 -21.10
N VAL A 127 -2.95 3.71 -20.80
CA VAL A 127 -3.11 4.76 -21.83
C VAL A 127 -1.75 5.23 -22.31
N GLU A 128 -0.81 5.46 -21.39
CA GLU A 128 0.51 6.05 -21.69
C GLU A 128 1.54 5.05 -22.21
N LEU A 129 1.36 3.74 -21.96
CA LEU A 129 2.27 2.68 -22.37
C LEU A 129 1.54 1.60 -23.18
N PRO A 130 2.24 0.84 -24.05
CA PRO A 130 1.69 -0.37 -24.60
C PRO A 130 1.17 -1.29 -23.49
N VAL A 131 -0.10 -1.71 -23.59
CA VAL A 131 -0.80 -2.44 -22.52
C VAL A 131 -0.07 -3.72 -22.06
N GLN A 132 0.63 -4.39 -22.98
CA GLN A 132 1.44 -5.58 -22.67
C GLN A 132 2.65 -5.29 -21.76
N ASN A 133 3.06 -4.03 -21.62
CA ASN A 133 4.14 -3.62 -20.73
C ASN A 133 3.66 -3.41 -19.29
N VAL A 134 2.35 -3.22 -19.05
CA VAL A 134 1.81 -2.90 -17.72
C VAL A 134 2.00 -4.04 -16.73
N PRO A 135 1.69 -5.33 -17.03
CA PRO A 135 1.88 -6.41 -16.07
C PRO A 135 3.31 -6.58 -15.53
N PRO A 136 4.38 -6.64 -16.36
CA PRO A 136 5.73 -6.75 -15.83
C PRO A 136 6.17 -5.50 -15.05
N ILE A 137 5.65 -4.31 -15.37
CA ILE A 137 5.90 -3.10 -14.59
C ILE A 137 5.25 -3.23 -13.21
N GLN A 138 3.96 -3.55 -13.14
CA GLN A 138 3.24 -3.74 -11.87
C GLN A 138 4.00 -4.67 -10.93
N LYS A 139 4.36 -5.87 -11.41
CA LYS A 139 5.10 -6.85 -10.63
C LYS A 139 6.39 -6.30 -10.03
N ARG A 140 7.16 -5.55 -10.83
CA ARG A 140 8.40 -4.91 -10.39
C ARG A 140 8.15 -3.81 -9.35
N LEU A 141 7.14 -2.96 -9.57
CA LEU A 141 6.81 -1.88 -8.64
C LEU A 141 6.33 -2.42 -7.29
N VAL A 142 5.47 -3.45 -7.28
CA VAL A 142 5.04 -4.13 -6.05
C VAL A 142 6.25 -4.67 -5.29
N HIS A 143 7.18 -5.33 -5.98
CA HIS A 143 8.39 -5.87 -5.38
C HIS A 143 9.26 -4.78 -4.72
N PHE A 144 9.49 -3.66 -5.41
CA PHE A 144 10.23 -2.54 -4.84
C PHE A 144 9.55 -1.93 -3.60
N CYS A 145 8.22 -1.77 -3.63
CA CYS A 145 7.46 -1.27 -2.47
C CYS A 145 7.61 -2.17 -1.25
N ARG A 146 7.44 -3.49 -1.46
CA ARG A 146 7.67 -4.50 -0.43
C ARG A 146 9.09 -4.41 0.11
N ALA A 147 10.11 -4.34 -0.75
CA ALA A 147 11.51 -4.19 -0.32
C ALA A 147 11.70 -3.01 0.64
N ALA A 148 11.05 -1.88 0.34
CA ALA A 148 11.09 -0.65 1.13
C ALA A 148 10.16 -0.63 2.35
N ALA A 149 9.40 -1.70 2.60
CA ALA A 149 8.35 -1.77 3.63
C ALA A 149 7.32 -0.63 3.52
N LYS A 150 6.95 -0.26 2.29
CA LYS A 150 5.94 0.76 2.01
C LYS A 150 4.70 0.10 1.38
N PRO A 151 3.49 0.43 1.84
CA PRO A 151 2.26 -0.18 1.31
C PRO A 151 2.08 0.16 -0.17
N VAL A 152 1.65 -0.84 -0.93
CA VAL A 152 1.32 -0.70 -2.35
C VAL A 152 -0.11 -1.14 -2.66
N ILE A 153 -0.81 -0.27 -3.39
CA ILE A 153 -2.16 -0.52 -3.91
C ILE A 153 -2.05 -0.87 -5.40
N VAL A 154 -2.71 -1.95 -5.81
CA VAL A 154 -2.99 -2.21 -7.23
C VAL A 154 -4.41 -1.73 -7.54
N ALA A 155 -4.52 -0.81 -8.49
CA ALA A 155 -5.74 -0.03 -8.70
C ALA A 155 -6.22 -0.03 -10.16
N THR A 156 -7.50 0.35 -10.31
CA THR A 156 -8.27 0.50 -11.56
C THR A 156 -8.52 -0.80 -12.32
N GLN A 157 -9.69 -0.93 -12.96
CA GLN A 157 -10.06 -2.09 -13.79
C GLN A 157 -9.91 -3.45 -13.08
N MET A 158 -10.22 -3.50 -11.78
CA MET A 158 -10.09 -4.75 -11.01
C MET A 158 -11.30 -5.65 -11.22
N LEU A 159 -12.51 -5.10 -11.02
CA LEU A 159 -13.79 -5.81 -11.21
C LEU A 159 -14.76 -4.94 -12.05
N GLU A 160 -14.26 -4.26 -13.08
CA GLU A 160 -14.97 -3.24 -13.86
C GLU A 160 -16.36 -3.69 -14.33
N SER A 161 -16.52 -4.95 -14.76
CA SER A 161 -17.81 -5.48 -15.21
C SER A 161 -18.87 -5.42 -14.11
N MET A 162 -18.48 -5.39 -12.85
CA MET A 162 -19.39 -5.31 -11.71
C MET A 162 -20.05 -3.94 -11.51
N ILE A 163 -19.69 -2.94 -12.30
CA ILE A 163 -20.48 -1.71 -12.44
C ILE A 163 -21.89 -2.05 -12.93
N GLU A 164 -22.01 -2.99 -13.88
CA GLU A 164 -23.28 -3.33 -14.54
C GLU A 164 -23.74 -4.78 -14.29
N SER A 165 -22.88 -5.63 -13.73
CA SER A 165 -23.14 -7.06 -13.49
C SER A 165 -22.99 -7.44 -12.01
N PRO A 166 -23.84 -8.33 -11.46
CA PRO A 166 -23.68 -8.80 -10.08
C PRO A 166 -22.50 -9.77 -9.89
N VAL A 167 -21.87 -10.21 -10.98
CA VAL A 167 -20.72 -11.14 -10.96
C VAL A 167 -19.62 -10.65 -11.90
N PRO A 168 -18.34 -10.81 -11.52
CA PRO A 168 -17.23 -10.45 -12.39
C PRO A 168 -16.98 -11.52 -13.43
N THR A 169 -16.18 -11.17 -14.43
CA THR A 169 -15.61 -12.12 -15.37
C THR A 169 -14.51 -12.97 -14.72
N ARG A 170 -14.21 -14.12 -15.32
CA ARG A 170 -13.07 -14.96 -14.89
C ARG A 170 -11.72 -14.26 -15.08
N ALA A 171 -11.62 -13.38 -16.07
CA ALA A 171 -10.41 -12.62 -16.33
C ALA A 171 -10.12 -11.62 -15.20
N GLU A 172 -11.14 -10.90 -14.73
CA GLU A 172 -11.03 -9.97 -13.61
C GLU A 172 -10.67 -10.68 -12.30
N VAL A 173 -11.32 -11.82 -12.01
CA VAL A 173 -10.95 -12.64 -10.83
C VAL A 173 -9.48 -13.08 -10.90
N SER A 174 -9.01 -13.50 -12.07
CA SER A 174 -7.61 -13.89 -12.29
C SER A 174 -6.64 -12.71 -12.12
N ASP A 175 -7.06 -11.51 -12.51
CA ASP A 175 -6.26 -10.29 -12.43
C ASP A 175 -6.13 -9.82 -10.96
N VAL A 176 -7.24 -9.79 -10.21
CA VAL A 176 -7.23 -9.56 -8.75
C VAL A 176 -6.32 -10.58 -8.06
N ALA A 177 -6.49 -11.87 -8.36
CA ALA A 177 -5.66 -12.92 -7.77
C ALA A 177 -4.16 -12.71 -8.07
N THR A 178 -3.82 -12.30 -9.29
CA THR A 178 -2.43 -12.03 -9.69
C THR A 178 -1.82 -10.90 -8.87
N ALA A 179 -2.55 -9.79 -8.67
CA ALA A 179 -2.08 -8.69 -7.82
C ALA A 179 -1.78 -9.15 -6.38
N ILE A 180 -2.61 -10.06 -5.85
CA ILE A 180 -2.42 -10.65 -4.51
C ILE A 180 -1.20 -11.57 -4.49
N TYR A 181 -1.05 -12.47 -5.46
CA TYR A 181 0.14 -13.34 -5.61
C TYR A 181 1.46 -12.55 -5.73
N GLU A 182 1.42 -11.37 -6.35
CA GLU A 182 2.58 -10.48 -6.43
C GLU A 182 2.92 -9.82 -5.08
N GLY A 183 1.98 -9.85 -4.15
CA GLY A 183 2.12 -9.36 -2.78
C GLY A 183 1.68 -7.92 -2.60
N ALA A 184 0.69 -7.44 -3.37
CA ALA A 184 0.06 -6.16 -3.11
C ALA A 184 -0.43 -6.07 -1.65
N ASP A 185 -0.35 -4.89 -1.03
CA ASP A 185 -0.88 -4.69 0.32
C ASP A 185 -2.39 -4.44 0.29
N ALA A 186 -2.89 -3.81 -0.78
CA ALA A 186 -4.31 -3.61 -1.01
C ALA A 186 -4.65 -3.66 -2.50
N VAL A 187 -5.92 -3.95 -2.77
CA VAL A 187 -6.57 -3.92 -4.08
C VAL A 187 -7.71 -2.90 -4.04
N MET A 188 -7.91 -2.13 -5.11
CA MET A 188 -8.82 -0.97 -5.10
C MET A 188 -9.97 -1.12 -6.09
N LEU A 189 -11.18 -0.86 -5.62
CA LEU A 189 -12.37 -0.61 -6.44
C LEU A 189 -12.51 0.90 -6.70
N SER A 190 -12.99 1.25 -7.89
CA SER A 190 -13.21 2.63 -8.33
C SER A 190 -14.70 2.87 -8.57
N ALA A 191 -15.15 2.79 -9.82
CA ALA A 191 -16.55 3.01 -10.18
C ALA A 191 -17.45 1.89 -9.64
N GLU A 192 -16.93 0.67 -9.50
CA GLU A 192 -17.66 -0.50 -8.99
C GLU A 192 -18.35 -0.22 -7.66
N SER A 193 -17.64 0.43 -6.72
CA SER A 193 -18.16 0.77 -5.40
C SER A 193 -18.77 2.17 -5.31
N ALA A 194 -18.33 3.10 -6.16
CA ALA A 194 -18.73 4.51 -6.08
C ALA A 194 -20.04 4.83 -6.81
N ALA A 195 -20.26 4.23 -7.97
CA ALA A 195 -21.39 4.54 -8.86
C ALA A 195 -21.99 3.30 -9.55
N GLY A 196 -21.44 2.11 -9.30
CA GLY A 196 -21.93 0.84 -9.86
C GLY A 196 -23.25 0.38 -9.26
N ASN A 197 -23.90 -0.54 -9.98
CA ASN A 197 -25.17 -1.14 -9.57
C ASN A 197 -25.02 -2.19 -8.46
N TYR A 198 -23.80 -2.70 -8.22
CA TYR A 198 -23.51 -3.80 -7.29
C TYR A 198 -22.32 -3.53 -6.36
N PRO A 199 -22.32 -2.43 -5.60
CA PRO A 199 -21.15 -2.00 -4.80
C PRO A 199 -20.84 -2.94 -3.64
N ILE A 200 -21.86 -3.52 -3.00
CA ILE A 200 -21.68 -4.46 -1.86
C ILE A 200 -21.11 -5.78 -2.37
N GLU A 201 -21.62 -6.27 -3.50
CA GLU A 201 -21.17 -7.48 -4.16
C GLU A 201 -19.73 -7.32 -4.65
N ALA A 202 -19.38 -6.17 -5.25
CA ALA A 202 -18.01 -5.91 -5.69
C ALA A 202 -17.00 -6.01 -4.54
N VAL A 203 -17.30 -5.39 -3.39
CA VAL A 203 -16.46 -5.49 -2.18
C VAL A 203 -16.43 -6.93 -1.64
N SER A 204 -17.58 -7.59 -1.58
CA SER A 204 -17.69 -8.96 -1.06
C SER A 204 -16.93 -9.97 -1.92
N THR A 205 -17.01 -9.83 -3.24
CA THR A 205 -16.29 -10.64 -4.21
C THR A 205 -14.79 -10.38 -4.16
N MET A 206 -14.36 -9.11 -4.09
CA MET A 206 -12.94 -8.77 -3.89
C MET A 206 -12.37 -9.43 -2.63
N ALA A 207 -13.11 -9.36 -1.51
CA ALA A 207 -12.72 -10.00 -0.25
C ALA A 207 -12.72 -11.54 -0.33
N ALA A 208 -13.67 -12.14 -1.06
CA ALA A 208 -13.73 -13.59 -1.26
C ALA A 208 -12.54 -14.09 -2.08
N VAL A 209 -12.17 -13.40 -3.16
CA VAL A 209 -10.98 -13.72 -3.96
C VAL A 209 -9.71 -13.63 -3.11
N ALA A 210 -9.58 -12.58 -2.30
CA ALA A 210 -8.41 -12.42 -1.42
C ALA A 210 -8.27 -13.57 -0.43
N LYS A 211 -9.37 -13.94 0.26
CA LYS A 211 -9.37 -15.06 1.21
C LYS A 211 -9.01 -16.39 0.55
N GLU A 212 -9.58 -16.67 -0.63
CA GLU A 212 -9.30 -17.91 -1.35
C GLU A 212 -7.82 -17.98 -1.74
N VAL A 213 -7.29 -16.92 -2.36
CA VAL A 213 -5.88 -16.86 -2.79
C VAL A 213 -4.92 -16.96 -1.61
N GLU A 214 -5.15 -16.22 -0.53
CA GLU A 214 -4.26 -16.24 0.65
C GLU A 214 -4.30 -17.57 1.41
N SER A 215 -5.38 -18.35 1.25
CA SER A 215 -5.51 -19.69 1.84
C SER A 215 -4.79 -20.78 1.05
N ASP A 216 -4.47 -20.54 -0.23
CA ASP A 216 -3.81 -21.50 -1.10
C ASP A 216 -2.31 -21.65 -0.75
N ASP A 217 -1.80 -22.88 -0.68
CA ASP A 217 -0.39 -23.14 -0.36
C ASP A 217 0.57 -22.56 -1.43
N THR A 218 0.11 -22.38 -2.66
CA THR A 218 0.86 -21.75 -3.76
C THR A 218 1.15 -20.29 -3.44
N TYR A 219 0.22 -19.56 -2.82
CA TYR A 219 0.44 -18.17 -2.43
C TYR A 219 1.65 -18.04 -1.52
N ARG A 220 1.74 -18.91 -0.52
CA ARG A 220 2.87 -18.97 0.40
C ARG A 220 4.18 -19.24 -0.33
N ARG A 221 4.21 -20.27 -1.18
CA ARG A 221 5.42 -20.63 -1.96
C ARG A 221 5.87 -19.49 -2.86
N VAL A 222 4.96 -18.79 -3.52
CA VAL A 222 5.27 -17.63 -4.37
C VAL A 222 5.88 -16.50 -3.54
N LEU A 223 5.30 -16.19 -2.38
CA LEU A 223 5.82 -15.14 -1.51
C LEU A 223 7.20 -15.49 -0.94
N GLU A 224 7.41 -16.73 -0.50
CA GLU A 224 8.71 -17.18 0.00
C GLU A 224 9.80 -17.15 -1.06
N ASN A 225 9.49 -17.56 -2.30
CA ASN A 225 10.42 -17.49 -3.43
C ASN A 225 10.72 -16.05 -3.87
N SER A 226 9.81 -15.10 -3.59
CA SER A 226 10.02 -13.67 -3.86
C SER A 226 10.70 -12.92 -2.71
N ARG A 227 11.13 -13.63 -1.65
CA ARG A 227 11.73 -13.01 -0.46
C ARG A 227 13.04 -12.31 -0.79
N ILE A 228 13.12 -11.04 -0.41
CA ILE A 228 14.31 -10.21 -0.59
C ILE A 228 15.15 -10.30 0.68
N PHE A 229 16.32 -10.94 0.59
CA PHE A 229 17.30 -10.93 1.69
C PHE A 229 18.21 -9.71 1.58
N GLN A 230 17.76 -8.57 2.10
CA GLN A 230 18.62 -7.40 2.31
C GLN A 230 18.38 -6.83 3.71
N ARG A 231 19.04 -7.41 4.72
CA ARG A 231 19.00 -6.93 6.10
C ARG A 231 20.07 -5.85 6.28
N ARG A 232 19.65 -4.61 6.57
CA ARG A 232 20.53 -3.45 6.72
C ARG A 232 20.47 -2.85 8.13
N THR A 233 19.43 -3.15 8.90
CA THR A 233 19.21 -2.55 10.24
C THR A 233 18.85 -3.58 11.32
N VAL A 234 19.01 -3.19 12.59
CA VAL A 234 18.61 -3.99 13.77
C VAL A 234 17.12 -4.32 13.74
N ALA A 235 16.28 -3.34 13.40
CA ALA A 235 14.83 -3.50 13.30
C ALA A 235 14.45 -4.61 12.31
N GLU A 236 15.08 -4.63 11.13
CA GLU A 236 14.84 -5.67 10.13
C GLU A 236 15.32 -7.04 10.59
N GLY A 237 16.44 -7.11 11.30
CA GLY A 237 16.93 -8.36 11.89
C GLY A 237 15.95 -8.94 12.90
N ILE A 238 15.40 -8.10 13.77
CA ILE A 238 14.40 -8.48 14.78
C ILE A 238 13.12 -8.98 14.15
N VAL A 239 12.59 -8.25 13.19
CA VAL A 239 11.33 -8.63 12.55
C VAL A 239 11.49 -9.92 11.74
N SER A 240 12.65 -10.09 11.09
CA SER A 240 12.99 -11.35 10.43
C SER A 240 13.06 -12.52 11.42
N ALA A 241 13.70 -12.32 12.59
CA ALA A 241 13.74 -13.33 13.65
C ALA A 241 12.35 -13.65 14.21
N ALA A 242 11.47 -12.65 14.36
CA ALA A 242 10.09 -12.87 14.79
C ALA A 242 9.31 -13.75 13.83
N ARG A 243 9.47 -13.53 12.51
CA ARG A 243 8.89 -14.41 11.48
C ARG A 243 9.43 -15.83 11.58
N GLU A 244 10.75 -16.02 11.70
CA GLU A 244 11.33 -17.36 11.83
C GLU A 244 10.85 -18.10 13.08
N ILE A 245 10.73 -17.39 14.22
CA ILE A 245 10.16 -17.96 15.44
C ILE A 245 8.70 -18.37 15.22
N ALA A 246 7.89 -17.50 14.61
CA ALA A 246 6.48 -17.78 14.35
C ALA A 246 6.25 -18.94 13.38
N VAL A 247 7.18 -19.21 12.47
CA VAL A 247 7.13 -20.37 11.57
C VAL A 247 7.59 -21.65 12.29
N SER A 248 8.55 -21.55 13.21
CA SER A 248 9.20 -22.70 13.84
C SER A 248 8.54 -23.18 15.14
N THR A 249 7.62 -22.39 15.70
CA THR A 249 7.02 -22.63 17.02
C THR A 249 5.54 -22.27 17.02
N ASP A 250 4.80 -22.75 18.03
CA ASP A 250 3.35 -22.52 18.20
C ASP A 250 3.02 -21.10 18.70
N ILE A 251 3.42 -20.09 17.92
CA ILE A 251 3.05 -18.68 18.14
C ILE A 251 1.73 -18.41 17.43
N ARG A 252 0.83 -17.69 18.10
CA ARG A 252 -0.47 -17.30 17.50
C ARG A 252 -0.48 -15.94 16.82
N ALA A 253 0.36 -15.01 17.27
CA ALA A 253 0.40 -13.66 16.71
C ALA A 253 1.76 -12.99 16.91
N ILE A 254 2.07 -12.06 16.02
CA ILE A 254 3.15 -11.09 16.19
C ILE A 254 2.54 -9.77 16.63
N CYS A 255 2.78 -9.37 17.87
CA CYS A 255 2.32 -8.13 18.46
C CYS A 255 3.40 -7.05 18.33
N CYS A 256 3.13 -6.00 17.56
CA CYS A 256 4.04 -4.90 17.29
C CYS A 256 3.63 -3.64 18.05
N PHE A 257 4.38 -3.23 19.09
CA PHE A 257 4.22 -1.89 19.64
C PHE A 257 4.80 -0.86 18.67
N THR A 258 4.01 0.17 18.37
CA THR A 258 4.38 1.14 17.35
C THR A 258 3.76 2.51 17.60
N GLN A 259 4.57 3.55 17.39
CA GLN A 259 4.13 4.95 17.42
C GLN A 259 3.87 5.46 16.01
N SER A 260 4.84 5.31 15.10
CA SER A 260 4.74 5.77 13.71
C SER A 260 4.18 4.74 12.73
N GLY A 261 4.06 3.47 13.15
CA GLY A 261 3.70 2.34 12.29
C GLY A 261 4.89 1.54 11.75
N SER A 262 6.12 2.06 11.83
CA SER A 262 7.30 1.45 11.17
C SER A 262 7.56 -0.01 11.57
N THR A 263 7.43 -0.36 12.86
CA THR A 263 7.60 -1.75 13.33
C THR A 263 6.62 -2.70 12.65
N ALA A 264 5.35 -2.29 12.57
CA ALA A 264 4.29 -3.12 11.99
C ALA A 264 4.45 -3.25 10.47
N LEU A 265 4.83 -2.17 9.78
CA LEU A 265 5.13 -2.20 8.34
C LEU A 265 6.30 -3.14 8.01
N LEU A 266 7.36 -3.11 8.81
CA LEU A 266 8.46 -4.07 8.68
C LEU A 266 7.97 -5.51 8.90
N ALA A 267 7.09 -5.74 9.88
CA ALA A 267 6.50 -7.06 10.11
C ALA A 267 5.66 -7.54 8.93
N ALA A 268 4.81 -6.66 8.39
CA ALA A 268 4.01 -6.96 7.21
C ALA A 268 4.87 -7.31 6.00
N ARG A 269 6.01 -6.63 5.80
CA ARG A 269 6.95 -6.94 4.71
C ARG A 269 7.40 -8.40 4.72
N GLU A 270 7.68 -8.98 5.89
CA GLU A 270 8.15 -10.37 5.99
C GLU A 270 7.04 -11.40 5.69
N ARG A 271 5.78 -10.95 5.52
CA ARG A 271 4.59 -11.79 5.25
C ARG A 271 4.53 -13.02 6.18
N PRO A 272 4.51 -12.83 7.52
CA PRO A 272 4.43 -13.94 8.47
C PRO A 272 3.15 -14.76 8.30
N LEU A 273 3.20 -16.03 8.69
CA LEU A 273 2.05 -16.95 8.64
C LEU A 273 1.02 -16.70 9.74
N VAL A 274 1.39 -15.90 10.74
CA VAL A 274 0.54 -15.54 11.88
C VAL A 274 0.08 -14.09 11.74
N PRO A 275 -1.12 -13.75 12.23
CA PRO A 275 -1.62 -12.38 12.25
C PRO A 275 -0.65 -11.40 12.90
N ILE A 276 -0.61 -10.17 12.38
CA ILE A 276 0.13 -9.06 12.97
C ILE A 276 -0.85 -8.17 13.73
N LEU A 277 -0.59 -7.98 15.03
CA LEU A 277 -1.35 -7.07 15.87
C LEU A 277 -0.54 -5.81 16.15
N ALA A 278 -0.88 -4.69 15.51
CA ALA A 278 -0.25 -3.41 15.75
C ALA A 278 -0.88 -2.72 16.98
N LEU A 279 -0.08 -2.53 18.03
CA LEU A 279 -0.46 -1.90 19.28
C LEU A 279 0.06 -0.47 19.28
N THR A 280 -0.85 0.50 19.28
CA THR A 280 -0.51 1.93 19.20
C THR A 280 -1.44 2.77 20.07
N PRO A 281 -0.95 3.81 20.76
CA PRO A 281 -1.83 4.76 21.44
C PRO A 281 -2.43 5.80 20.48
N LEU A 282 -1.97 5.84 19.21
CA LEU A 282 -2.33 6.86 18.24
C LEU A 282 -3.34 6.31 17.23
N GLU A 283 -4.58 6.78 17.29
CA GLU A 283 -5.63 6.38 16.33
C GLU A 283 -5.22 6.65 14.87
N ARG A 284 -4.54 7.77 14.63
CA ARG A 284 -4.07 8.13 13.30
C ARG A 284 -3.07 7.12 12.74
N THR A 285 -2.20 6.58 13.58
CA THR A 285 -1.29 5.50 13.18
C THR A 285 -2.07 4.23 12.87
N ALA A 286 -3.06 3.88 13.71
CA ALA A 286 -3.92 2.73 13.47
C ALA A 286 -4.66 2.83 12.12
N ARG A 287 -5.32 3.97 11.84
CA ARG A 287 -6.03 4.20 10.57
C ARG A 287 -5.10 4.13 9.36
N ARG A 288 -3.90 4.72 9.44
CA ARG A 288 -2.90 4.62 8.37
C ARG A 288 -2.50 3.17 8.07
N LEU A 289 -2.31 2.37 9.12
CA LEU A 289 -1.91 0.96 9.00
C LEU A 289 -3.01 0.04 8.45
N CYS A 290 -4.29 0.46 8.46
CA CYS A 290 -5.38 -0.32 7.85
C CYS A 290 -5.18 -0.60 6.35
N LEU A 291 -4.35 0.19 5.66
CA LEU A 291 -4.00 -0.03 4.25
C LEU A 291 -2.95 -1.14 4.05
N SER A 292 -2.26 -1.55 5.12
CA SER A 292 -1.08 -2.42 5.04
C SER A 292 -1.45 -3.89 5.27
N TRP A 293 -0.81 -4.77 4.51
CA TRP A 293 -1.12 -6.20 4.51
C TRP A 293 -1.05 -6.84 5.89
N GLY A 294 -2.04 -7.67 6.23
CA GLY A 294 -2.01 -8.58 7.38
C GLY A 294 -1.98 -7.92 8.76
N ILE A 295 -2.13 -6.58 8.84
CA ILE A 295 -2.10 -5.83 10.11
C ILE A 295 -3.52 -5.61 10.61
N SER A 296 -3.78 -6.11 11.81
CA SER A 296 -4.92 -5.70 12.64
C SER A 296 -4.43 -4.68 13.67
N CYS A 297 -5.09 -3.53 13.77
CA CYS A 297 -4.70 -2.49 14.72
C CYS A 297 -5.54 -2.56 15.99
N HIS A 298 -4.89 -2.39 17.13
CA HIS A 298 -5.53 -2.27 18.43
C HIS A 298 -5.04 -1.01 19.14
N VAL A 299 -5.95 -0.05 19.32
CA VAL A 299 -5.62 1.21 19.98
C VAL A 299 -5.57 0.98 21.48
N ILE A 300 -4.40 1.12 22.07
CA ILE A 300 -4.19 0.94 23.50
C ILE A 300 -4.41 2.25 24.24
N GLN A 301 -4.98 2.18 25.43
CA GLN A 301 -5.14 3.36 26.29
C GLN A 301 -3.88 3.60 27.12
N GLY A 302 -3.40 4.85 27.10
CA GLY A 302 -2.25 5.29 27.88
C GLY A 302 -0.89 4.98 27.24
N GLU A 303 0.14 5.63 27.77
CA GLU A 303 1.52 5.35 27.41
C GLU A 303 2.01 4.10 28.14
N VAL A 304 2.69 3.21 27.42
CA VAL A 304 3.39 2.08 28.02
C VAL A 304 4.82 2.54 28.33
N ASP A 305 5.16 2.58 29.62
CA ASP A 305 6.48 3.03 30.10
C ASP A 305 7.36 1.84 30.54
N ARG A 306 6.74 0.71 30.91
CA ARG A 306 7.42 -0.49 31.42
C ARG A 306 7.25 -1.67 30.48
N PHE A 307 8.36 -2.40 30.28
CA PHE A 307 8.38 -3.58 29.42
C PHE A 307 7.36 -4.64 29.83
N LYS A 308 7.20 -4.90 31.13
CA LYS A 308 6.21 -5.87 31.63
C LYS A 308 4.78 -5.48 31.23
N GLN A 309 4.42 -4.21 31.33
CA GLN A 309 3.11 -3.73 30.90
C GLN A 309 2.91 -3.90 29.39
N ALA A 310 3.96 -3.70 28.58
CA ALA A 310 3.90 -3.97 27.15
C ALA A 310 3.53 -5.45 26.87
N VAL A 311 4.19 -6.39 27.56
CA VAL A 311 3.91 -7.83 27.40
C VAL A 311 2.47 -8.16 27.82
N VAL A 312 2.01 -7.65 28.96
CA VAL A 312 0.64 -7.88 29.46
C VAL A 312 -0.39 -7.29 28.48
N SER A 313 -0.19 -6.07 28.00
CA SER A 313 -1.08 -5.41 27.04
C SER A 313 -1.14 -6.15 25.72
N ALA A 314 -0.01 -6.67 25.21
CA ALA A 314 0.00 -7.49 24.00
C ALA A 314 -0.75 -8.81 24.17
N ALA A 315 -0.49 -9.54 25.26
CA ALA A 315 -1.20 -10.77 25.58
C ALA A 315 -2.70 -10.53 25.70
N ARG A 316 -3.10 -9.47 26.42
CA ARG A 316 -4.51 -9.09 26.56
C ARG A 316 -5.14 -8.75 25.21
N ALA A 317 -4.47 -7.93 24.40
CA ALA A 317 -4.98 -7.53 23.10
C ALA A 317 -5.14 -8.72 22.14
N ALA A 318 -4.21 -9.68 22.16
CA ALA A 318 -4.31 -10.91 21.38
C ALA A 318 -5.54 -11.74 21.80
N ARG A 319 -5.78 -11.88 23.11
CA ARG A 319 -6.95 -12.60 23.63
C ARG A 319 -8.27 -11.90 23.34
N THR A 320 -8.36 -10.58 23.58
CA THR A 320 -9.60 -9.82 23.33
C THR A 320 -9.95 -9.73 21.85
N SER A 321 -8.96 -9.87 20.96
CA SER A 321 -9.17 -9.92 19.50
C SER A 321 -9.55 -11.32 19.00
N GLY A 322 -9.60 -12.32 19.88
CA GLY A 322 -9.90 -13.70 19.51
C GLY A 322 -8.79 -14.41 18.73
N LEU A 323 -7.58 -13.85 18.72
CA LEU A 323 -6.43 -14.42 17.99
C LEU A 323 -5.68 -15.49 18.80
N ALA A 324 -5.80 -15.47 20.12
CA ALA A 324 -5.12 -16.38 21.04
C ALA A 324 -5.95 -16.60 22.31
N ASP A 325 -5.69 -17.69 23.04
CA ASP A 325 -6.22 -17.94 24.38
C ASP A 325 -5.09 -18.03 25.43
N ASP A 326 -5.42 -18.35 26.69
CA ASP A 326 -4.45 -18.40 27.80
C ASP A 326 -3.35 -19.48 27.63
N SER A 327 -3.59 -20.49 26.80
CA SER A 327 -2.63 -21.58 26.53
C SER A 327 -1.60 -21.25 25.45
N ASP A 328 -1.86 -20.20 24.67
CA ASP A 328 -1.04 -19.82 23.53
C ASP A 328 0.16 -18.93 23.90
N GLN A 329 1.07 -18.78 22.93
CA GLN A 329 2.20 -17.87 22.99
C GLN A 329 2.13 -16.82 21.87
N ILE A 330 2.70 -15.64 22.15
CA ILE A 330 2.84 -14.54 21.20
C ILE A 330 4.29 -14.10 21.09
N VAL A 331 4.64 -13.49 19.96
CA VAL A 331 5.89 -12.74 19.79
C VAL A 331 5.58 -11.26 19.95
N LEU A 332 6.24 -10.62 20.90
CA LEU A 332 6.24 -9.18 21.10
C LEU A 332 7.45 -8.55 20.38
N ILE A 333 7.20 -7.53 19.57
CA ILE A 333 8.22 -6.66 18.97
C ILE A 333 7.97 -5.22 19.43
N ALA A 334 9.02 -4.55 19.91
CA ALA A 334 8.94 -3.16 20.36
C ALA A 334 10.27 -2.42 20.14
N GLY A 335 10.21 -1.09 20.26
CA GLY A 335 11.39 -0.24 20.40
C GLY A 335 11.46 0.37 21.80
N VAL A 336 12.65 0.33 22.40
CA VAL A 336 12.95 0.95 23.69
C VAL A 336 14.06 2.01 23.52
N PRO A 337 13.89 3.24 24.04
CA PRO A 337 12.81 3.73 24.90
C PRO A 337 11.43 3.68 24.23
N PHE A 338 10.41 3.29 25.01
CA PHE A 338 9.04 3.22 24.53
C PHE A 338 8.57 4.60 24.09
N ASN A 339 7.55 4.60 23.22
CA ASN A 339 6.93 5.82 22.70
C ASN A 339 7.84 6.70 21.84
N VAL A 340 9.01 6.20 21.46
CA VAL A 340 9.92 6.86 20.52
C VAL A 340 9.89 6.14 19.16
N PRO A 341 9.58 6.84 18.05
CA PRO A 341 9.62 6.25 16.72
C PRO A 341 11.02 5.77 16.30
N GLY A 342 11.07 4.71 15.48
CA GLY A 342 12.30 4.27 14.80
C GLY A 342 13.28 3.44 15.65
N THR A 343 12.91 3.05 16.87
CA THR A 343 13.82 2.39 17.83
C THR A 343 13.64 0.87 17.93
N THR A 344 12.95 0.21 16.99
CA THR A 344 12.65 -1.23 17.05
C THR A 344 13.90 -2.07 17.34
N ASN A 345 14.00 -2.58 18.57
CA ASN A 345 15.23 -3.19 19.10
C ASN A 345 14.96 -4.32 20.12
N ILE A 346 13.70 -4.69 20.37
CA ILE A 346 13.34 -5.81 21.24
C ILE A 346 12.47 -6.84 20.53
N LEU A 347 12.77 -8.11 20.81
CA LEU A 347 11.94 -9.28 20.53
C LEU A 347 11.74 -10.07 21.82
N ARG A 348 10.51 -10.51 22.10
CA ARG A 348 10.21 -11.39 23.23
C ARG A 348 9.12 -12.39 22.89
N VAL A 349 9.35 -13.67 23.18
CA VAL A 349 8.30 -14.69 23.24
C VAL A 349 7.66 -14.64 24.63
N ALA A 350 6.33 -14.60 24.68
CA ALA A 350 5.59 -14.51 25.94
C ALA A 350 4.33 -15.39 25.94
N PRO A 351 3.95 -15.96 27.10
CA PRO A 351 2.67 -16.64 27.23
C PRO A 351 1.52 -15.63 27.22
N CYS A 352 0.36 -16.06 26.73
CA CYS A 352 -0.85 -15.26 26.79
C CYS A 352 -1.46 -15.21 28.21
N ALA A 353 -1.28 -16.22 29.05
CA ALA A 353 -1.78 -16.19 30.43
C ALA A 353 -1.08 -15.13 31.29
N GLU A 354 -1.80 -14.07 31.70
CA GLU A 354 -1.23 -12.93 32.45
C GLU A 354 -0.53 -13.36 33.74
N ARG A 355 -1.07 -14.36 34.46
CA ARG A 355 -0.47 -14.90 35.70
C ARG A 355 0.97 -15.38 35.51
N LEU A 356 1.30 -15.93 34.34
CA LEU A 356 2.65 -16.44 34.05
C LEU A 356 3.63 -15.30 33.75
N ILE A 357 3.13 -14.16 33.29
CA ILE A 357 3.94 -12.95 33.03
C ILE A 357 4.31 -12.28 34.36
N TYR A 358 3.41 -12.31 35.35
CA TYR A 358 3.67 -11.76 36.68
C TYR A 358 4.55 -12.66 37.55
N ALA A 359 4.45 -13.99 37.38
CA ALA A 359 5.20 -14.96 38.17
C ALA A 359 6.71 -15.05 37.83
N THR A 360 7.17 -14.44 36.73
CA THR A 360 8.58 -14.52 36.30
C THR A 360 9.55 -13.56 36.99
N ASP A 361 9.10 -12.73 37.94
CA ASP A 361 10.00 -11.94 38.80
C ASP A 361 10.14 -12.58 40.19
N PRO A 362 11.37 -12.77 40.71
CA PRO A 362 11.59 -12.87 42.15
C PRO A 362 11.20 -11.52 42.79
N GLU A 363 10.64 -11.55 44.01
CA GLU A 363 10.30 -10.36 44.81
C GLU A 363 11.44 -9.34 44.93
#